data_AF-A0A9E5J560-F1
#
_entry.id   AF-A0A9E5J560-F1
#
_cell.length_a   1.000
_cell.length_b   1.000
_cell.length_c   1.000
_cell.angle_alpha   90.00
_cell.angle_beta   90.00
_cell.angle_gamma   90.00
#
_symmetry.space_group_name_H-M   'P 1'
#
loop_
_entity.id
_entity.type
_entity.pdbx_description
1 polymer ?
#
loop_
_entity_poly.entity_id
_entity_poly.type
_entity_poly.pdbx_seq_one_letter_code
_entity_poly.pdbx_strand_id
1 'polypeptide(L)'
;MDLLQALNWRYATKKMDPTKSVPEAKVQRILEAIRLTATSSGLQPYEVFVVTNPEVRAKIQAAANNQAQITEGSHLLVFAAWNDYTAERINMMFDYNNEVRGFVNEGAENYRKMLLANYPAKGPEVNFQHAAKQSYIALGTALIAAAEQEVDATPMEGFNP
;
A
#
# COMPACT_ATOMS: atom_id res chain seq x y z
N MET A 1 16.35 -9.27 13.62
CA MET A 1 16.94 -7.92 13.59
C MET A 1 16.07 -6.99 14.44
N ASP A 2 16.64 -6.03 15.17
CA ASP A 2 15.83 -4.99 15.85
C ASP A 2 15.43 -3.85 14.89
N LEU A 3 14.54 -2.94 15.34
CA LEU A 3 14.03 -1.88 14.48
C LEU A 3 15.14 -0.93 13.98
N LEU A 4 16.01 -0.43 14.86
CA LEU A 4 17.02 0.55 14.44
C LEU A 4 18.08 -0.10 13.54
N GLN A 5 18.38 -1.38 13.75
CA GLN A 5 19.21 -2.18 12.84
C GLN A 5 18.57 -2.29 11.45
N ALA A 6 17.27 -2.63 11.37
CA ALA A 6 16.54 -2.69 10.10
C ALA A 6 16.53 -1.34 9.40
N LEU A 7 16.33 -0.26 10.15
CA LEU A 7 16.31 1.08 9.60
C LEU A 7 17.69 1.52 9.08
N ASN A 8 18.79 1.13 9.73
CA ASN A 8 20.14 1.40 9.23
C ASN A 8 20.55 0.48 8.06
N TRP A 9 20.02 -0.75 8.02
CA TRP A 9 20.31 -1.72 6.96
C TRP A 9 19.71 -1.29 5.61
N ARG A 10 18.47 -0.78 5.62
CA ARG A 10 17.78 -0.40 4.39
C ARG A 10 18.33 0.87 3.76
N TYR A 11 18.25 0.94 2.45
CA TYR A 11 18.53 2.12 1.64
C TYR A 11 17.65 2.08 0.39
N ALA A 12 17.60 3.17 -0.39
CA ALA A 12 16.90 3.17 -1.67
C ALA A 12 17.75 2.47 -2.74
N THR A 13 17.51 1.17 -2.95
CA THR A 13 18.28 0.34 -3.88
C THR A 13 18.19 0.87 -5.31
N LYS A 14 19.35 1.15 -5.94
CA LYS A 14 19.43 1.76 -7.28
C LYS A 14 19.66 0.76 -8.41
N LYS A 15 20.12 -0.44 -8.09
CA LYS A 15 20.37 -1.53 -9.02
C LYS A 15 20.04 -2.85 -8.34
N MET A 16 19.31 -3.72 -9.01
CA MET A 16 18.92 -5.04 -8.49
C MET A 16 19.60 -6.15 -9.30
N ASP A 17 19.75 -7.33 -8.72
CA ASP A 17 20.30 -8.50 -9.41
C ASP A 17 19.14 -9.29 -10.06
N PRO A 18 18.94 -9.19 -11.39
CA PRO A 18 17.81 -9.84 -12.06
C PRO A 18 17.92 -11.37 -12.06
N THR A 19 19.07 -11.94 -11.70
CA THR A 19 19.24 -13.39 -11.57
C THR A 19 18.71 -13.92 -10.23
N LYS A 20 18.37 -13.04 -9.29
CA LYS A 20 17.84 -13.39 -7.97
C LYS A 20 16.38 -12.99 -7.85
N SER A 21 15.59 -13.91 -7.31
CA SER A 21 14.20 -13.64 -6.93
C SER A 21 14.05 -13.60 -5.42
N VAL A 22 13.22 -12.69 -4.92
CA VAL A 22 12.84 -12.68 -3.50
C VAL A 22 11.99 -13.91 -3.22
N PRO A 23 12.32 -14.74 -2.21
CA PRO A 23 11.50 -15.88 -1.84
C PRO A 23 10.06 -15.47 -1.49
N GLU A 24 9.07 -16.22 -1.97
CA GLU A 24 7.65 -15.93 -1.78
C GLU A 24 7.28 -15.70 -0.31
N ALA A 25 7.83 -16.50 0.61
CA ALA A 25 7.57 -16.35 2.04
C ALA A 25 7.99 -14.97 2.60
N LYS A 26 9.06 -14.36 2.05
CA LYS A 26 9.47 -13.00 2.44
C LYS A 26 8.51 -11.96 1.86
N VAL A 27 8.09 -12.12 0.60
CA VAL A 27 7.09 -11.24 -0.04
C VAL A 27 5.79 -11.25 0.75
N GLN A 28 5.28 -12.43 1.12
CA GLN A 28 4.05 -12.57 1.90
C GLN A 28 4.14 -11.90 3.28
N ARG A 29 5.30 -11.96 3.95
CA ARG A 29 5.51 -11.23 5.20
C ARG A 29 5.45 -9.71 5.02
N ILE A 30 6.02 -9.20 3.93
CA ILE A 30 5.95 -7.77 3.59
C ILE A 30 4.51 -7.35 3.31
N LEU A 31 3.76 -8.14 2.53
CA LEU A 31 2.34 -7.90 2.23
C LEU A 31 1.47 -7.96 3.48
N GLU A 32 1.73 -8.90 4.38
CA GLU A 32 1.00 -9.00 5.64
C GLU A 32 1.29 -7.79 6.54
N ALA A 33 2.53 -7.31 6.60
CA ALA A 33 2.85 -6.08 7.31
C ALA A 33 2.12 -4.86 6.71
N ILE A 34 2.04 -4.77 5.38
CA ILE A 34 1.24 -3.75 4.69
C ILE A 34 -0.23 -3.85 5.09
N ARG A 35 -0.82 -5.05 5.10
CA ARG A 35 -2.23 -5.29 5.49
C ARG A 35 -2.51 -4.88 6.93
N LEU A 36 -1.53 -5.00 7.82
CA LEU A 36 -1.63 -4.61 9.24
C LEU A 36 -1.35 -3.12 9.48
N THR A 37 -1.07 -2.33 8.45
CA THR A 37 -0.85 -0.89 8.59
C THR A 37 -2.11 -0.20 9.10
N ALA A 38 -1.95 0.61 10.15
CA ALA A 38 -3.01 1.47 10.65
C ALA A 38 -3.30 2.63 9.69
N THR A 39 -4.56 2.86 9.36
CA THR A 39 -5.01 3.97 8.51
C THR A 39 -6.09 4.80 9.21
N SER A 40 -6.26 6.05 8.78
CA SER A 40 -7.37 6.89 9.26
C SER A 40 -8.71 6.16 9.16
N SER A 41 -9.49 6.21 10.25
CA SER A 41 -10.80 5.55 10.38
C SER A 41 -10.82 4.03 10.15
N GLY A 42 -9.64 3.38 10.03
CA GLY A 42 -9.55 1.96 9.68
C GLY A 42 -10.09 1.61 8.28
N LEU A 43 -10.19 2.60 7.37
CA LEU A 43 -10.80 2.40 6.05
C LEU A 43 -9.92 1.68 5.03
N GLN A 44 -8.60 1.61 5.28
CA GLN A 44 -7.60 1.03 4.37
C GLN A 44 -7.82 1.41 2.89
N PRO A 45 -7.80 2.71 2.55
CA PRO A 45 -8.32 3.23 1.28
C PRO A 45 -7.30 3.09 0.13
N TYR A 46 -6.72 1.91 -0.01
CA TYR A 46 -5.75 1.59 -1.05
C TYR A 46 -5.76 0.08 -1.35
N GLU A 47 -5.27 -0.25 -2.53
CA GLU A 47 -4.95 -1.62 -2.95
C GLU A 47 -3.45 -1.71 -3.23
N VAL A 48 -2.87 -2.90 -3.05
CA VAL A 48 -1.48 -3.18 -3.42
C VAL A 48 -1.45 -4.26 -4.47
N PHE A 49 -1.04 -3.90 -5.68
CA PHE A 49 -0.84 -4.85 -6.76
C PHE A 49 0.58 -5.41 -6.72
N VAL A 50 0.69 -6.73 -6.71
CA VAL A 50 1.96 -7.45 -6.83
C VAL A 50 2.17 -7.81 -8.29
N VAL A 51 3.03 -7.07 -8.98
CA VAL A 51 3.30 -7.28 -10.40
C VAL A 51 4.60 -8.05 -10.56
N THR A 52 4.51 -9.27 -11.11
CA THR A 52 5.67 -10.14 -11.40
C THR A 52 5.83 -10.42 -12.89
N ASN A 53 4.75 -10.31 -13.67
CA ASN A 53 4.75 -10.55 -15.11
C ASN A 53 5.79 -9.64 -15.81
N PRO A 54 6.79 -10.20 -16.52
CA PRO A 54 7.85 -9.41 -17.15
C PRO A 54 7.35 -8.42 -18.21
N GLU A 55 6.35 -8.80 -19.01
CA GLU A 55 5.80 -7.93 -20.06
C GLU A 55 5.04 -6.74 -19.47
N VAL A 56 4.28 -6.97 -18.39
CA VAL A 56 3.59 -5.88 -17.67
C VAL A 56 4.61 -4.93 -17.06
N ARG A 57 5.67 -5.43 -16.42
CA ARG A 57 6.72 -4.59 -15.84
C ARG A 57 7.50 -3.80 -16.88
N ALA A 58 7.78 -4.38 -18.05
CA ALA A 58 8.37 -3.65 -19.17
C ALA A 58 7.49 -2.48 -19.65
N LYS A 59 6.15 -2.68 -19.72
CA LYS A 59 5.20 -1.60 -20.03
C LYS A 59 5.21 -0.50 -18.97
N ILE A 60 5.23 -0.87 -17.68
CA ILE A 60 5.30 0.08 -16.57
C ILE A 60 6.61 0.87 -16.60
N GLN A 61 7.75 0.22 -16.87
CA GLN A 61 9.05 0.88 -16.97
C GLN A 61 9.03 2.01 -18.01
N ALA A 62 8.39 1.79 -19.16
CA ALA A 62 8.25 2.81 -20.20
C ALA A 62 7.45 4.05 -19.71
N ALA A 63 6.46 3.86 -18.83
CA ALA A 63 5.68 4.94 -18.21
C ALA A 63 6.38 5.55 -16.98
N ALA A 64 7.48 4.96 -16.51
CA ALA A 64 8.18 5.30 -15.28
C ALA A 64 9.60 5.83 -15.51
N ASN A 65 9.78 6.66 -16.54
CA ASN A 65 11.07 7.25 -16.91
C ASN A 65 12.20 6.23 -17.14
N ASN A 66 11.85 5.02 -17.62
CA ASN A 66 12.78 3.92 -17.89
C ASN A 66 13.62 3.45 -16.70
N GLN A 67 13.15 3.68 -15.47
CA GLN A 67 13.86 3.27 -14.25
C GLN A 67 14.03 1.74 -14.21
N ALA A 68 15.29 1.29 -14.22
CA ALA A 68 15.66 -0.12 -14.38
C ALA A 68 15.14 -1.02 -13.24
N GLN A 69 14.95 -0.48 -12.04
CA GLN A 69 14.49 -1.22 -10.86
C GLN A 69 13.16 -1.95 -11.07
N ILE A 70 12.30 -1.43 -11.98
CA ILE A 70 11.01 -2.03 -12.30
C ILE A 70 11.18 -3.42 -12.94
N THR A 71 12.18 -3.57 -13.81
CA THR A 71 12.43 -4.82 -14.54
C THR A 71 13.59 -5.63 -13.97
N GLU A 72 14.56 -4.99 -13.31
CA GLU A 72 15.65 -5.67 -12.59
C GLU A 72 15.19 -6.32 -11.27
N GLY A 73 14.20 -5.73 -10.59
CA GLY A 73 13.62 -6.33 -9.39
C GLY A 73 12.86 -7.61 -9.69
N SER A 74 12.55 -8.39 -8.66
CA SER A 74 11.73 -9.61 -8.84
C SER A 74 10.22 -9.35 -8.74
N HIS A 75 9.83 -8.36 -7.92
CA HIS A 75 8.45 -7.98 -7.64
C HIS A 75 8.34 -6.46 -7.69
N LEU A 76 7.26 -5.96 -8.29
CA LEU A 76 6.87 -4.55 -8.21
C LEU A 76 5.58 -4.46 -7.39
N LEU A 77 5.63 -3.72 -6.29
CA LEU A 77 4.45 -3.40 -5.48
C LEU A 77 3.91 -2.03 -5.90
N VAL A 78 2.71 -2.00 -6.48
CA VAL A 78 2.04 -0.75 -6.86
C VAL A 78 0.98 -0.43 -5.83
N PHE A 79 1.17 0.68 -5.11
CA PHE A 79 0.21 1.20 -4.14
C PHE A 79 -0.80 2.11 -4.84
N ALA A 80 -2.02 1.62 -5.03
CA ALA A 80 -3.09 2.32 -5.71
C ALA A 80 -4.10 2.85 -4.68
N ALA A 81 -4.07 4.17 -4.42
CA ALA A 81 -5.05 4.80 -3.55
C ALA A 81 -6.45 4.79 -4.19
N TRP A 82 -7.49 4.74 -3.37
CA TRP A 82 -8.84 5.03 -3.84
C TRP A 82 -8.90 6.43 -4.43
N ASN A 83 -9.41 6.53 -5.65
CA ASN A 83 -9.66 7.81 -6.32
C ASN A 83 -10.75 8.65 -5.67
N ASP A 84 -11.57 8.06 -4.79
CA ASP A 84 -12.63 8.75 -4.06
C ASP A 84 -13.12 7.92 -2.86
N TYR A 85 -13.67 8.58 -1.85
CA TYR A 85 -14.42 7.93 -0.77
C TYR A 85 -15.91 7.93 -1.13
N THR A 86 -16.39 6.78 -1.58
CA THR A 86 -17.82 6.59 -1.87
C THR A 86 -18.54 5.96 -0.68
N ALA A 87 -19.87 6.05 -0.69
CA ALA A 87 -20.69 5.39 0.34
C ALA A 87 -20.42 3.88 0.36
N GLU A 88 -20.28 3.25 -0.80
CA GLU A 88 -20.01 1.81 -0.96
C GLU A 88 -18.69 1.43 -0.31
N ARG A 89 -17.62 2.19 -0.58
CA ARG A 89 -16.28 1.93 -0.02
C ARG A 89 -16.23 2.09 1.50
N ILE A 90 -16.89 3.13 2.04
CA ILE A 90 -17.00 3.32 3.50
C ILE A 90 -17.81 2.18 4.11
N ASN A 91 -18.98 1.88 3.53
CA ASN A 91 -19.87 0.84 4.02
C ASN A 91 -19.19 -0.53 4.04
N MET A 92 -18.51 -0.90 2.94
CA MET A 92 -17.76 -2.14 2.81
C MET A 92 -16.83 -2.38 4.00
N MET A 93 -16.06 -1.36 4.42
CA MET A 93 -15.10 -1.56 5.50
C MET A 93 -15.75 -1.61 6.89
N PHE A 94 -16.83 -0.87 7.12
CA PHE A 94 -17.60 -0.97 8.37
C PHE A 94 -18.33 -2.31 8.48
N ASP A 95 -18.92 -2.78 7.39
CA ASP A 95 -19.62 -4.06 7.34
C ASP A 95 -18.64 -5.21 7.59
N TYR A 96 -17.46 -5.18 6.95
CA TYR A 96 -16.37 -6.12 7.24
C TYR A 96 -15.96 -6.08 8.72
N ASN A 97 -15.76 -4.89 9.29
CA ASN A 97 -15.38 -4.77 10.71
C ASN A 97 -16.45 -5.33 11.66
N ASN A 98 -17.73 -5.10 11.36
CA ASN A 98 -18.84 -5.65 12.13
C ASN A 98 -18.87 -7.18 12.04
N GLU A 99 -18.65 -7.75 10.85
CA GLU A 99 -18.55 -9.20 10.64
C GLU A 99 -17.40 -9.81 11.45
N VAL A 100 -16.19 -9.26 11.32
CA VAL A 100 -14.99 -9.75 12.02
C VAL A 100 -15.12 -9.65 13.54
N ARG A 101 -15.75 -8.58 14.05
CA ARG A 101 -15.95 -8.38 15.50
C ARG A 101 -17.14 -9.15 16.06
N GLY A 102 -18.06 -9.58 15.21
CA GLY A 102 -19.28 -10.31 15.60
C GLY A 102 -20.33 -9.45 16.33
N PHE A 103 -20.21 -8.12 16.29
CA PHE A 103 -21.20 -7.21 16.85
C PHE A 103 -21.18 -5.84 16.17
N VAL A 104 -22.32 -5.15 16.25
CA VAL A 104 -22.49 -3.76 15.82
C VAL A 104 -22.51 -2.87 17.06
N ASN A 105 -21.77 -1.75 17.02
CA ASN A 105 -21.72 -0.79 18.12
C ASN A 105 -22.26 0.57 17.67
N GLU A 106 -23.14 1.18 18.45
CA GLU A 106 -23.75 2.48 18.16
C GLU A 106 -22.71 3.58 17.91
N GLY A 107 -21.61 3.62 18.68
CA GLY A 107 -20.52 4.57 18.48
C GLY A 107 -19.83 4.40 17.13
N ALA A 108 -19.61 3.16 16.69
CA ALA A 108 -19.04 2.88 15.37
C ALA A 108 -20.01 3.27 14.25
N GLU A 109 -21.30 2.98 14.39
CA GLU A 109 -22.32 3.36 13.39
C GLU A 109 -22.56 4.88 13.34
N ASN A 110 -22.48 5.58 14.46
CA ASN A 110 -22.53 7.04 14.48
C ASN A 110 -21.30 7.64 13.80
N TYR A 111 -20.12 7.05 14.00
CA TYR A 111 -18.91 7.44 13.28
C TYR A 111 -19.02 7.16 11.78
N ARG A 112 -19.54 5.99 11.37
CA ARG A 112 -19.84 5.64 9.98
C ARG A 112 -20.74 6.70 9.32
N LYS A 113 -21.85 7.08 9.96
CA LYS A 113 -22.76 8.14 9.47
C LYS A 113 -22.05 9.47 9.29
N MET A 114 -21.19 9.85 10.25
CA MET A 114 -20.38 11.06 10.15
C MET A 114 -19.44 11.01 8.94
N LEU A 115 -18.79 9.88 8.67
CA LEU A 115 -17.90 9.72 7.51
C LEU A 115 -18.69 9.77 6.18
N LEU A 116 -19.85 9.11 6.11
CA LEU A 116 -20.73 9.13 4.94
C LEU A 116 -21.25 10.54 4.62
N ALA A 117 -21.47 11.38 5.62
CA ALA A 117 -21.87 12.77 5.42
C ALA A 117 -20.69 13.67 4.99
N ASN A 118 -19.46 13.37 5.43
CA ASN A 118 -18.32 14.25 5.26
C ASN A 118 -17.48 13.97 4.02
N TYR A 119 -17.11 12.71 3.79
CA TYR A 119 -16.13 12.39 2.75
C TYR A 119 -16.69 12.60 1.33
N PRO A 120 -17.84 12.03 0.94
CA PRO A 120 -18.39 12.27 -0.41
C PRO A 120 -18.58 13.75 -0.75
N ALA A 121 -18.93 14.58 0.25
CA ALA A 121 -19.14 16.01 0.08
C ALA A 121 -17.86 16.82 -0.18
N LYS A 122 -16.66 16.27 0.11
CA LYS A 122 -15.37 16.95 -0.14
C LYS A 122 -14.93 16.90 -1.60
N GLY A 123 -15.48 15.97 -2.38
CA GLY A 123 -15.16 15.75 -3.78
C GLY A 123 -13.90 14.90 -4.02
N PRO A 124 -13.77 14.32 -5.23
CA PRO A 124 -12.78 13.28 -5.51
C PRO A 124 -11.33 13.70 -5.32
N GLU A 125 -10.96 14.92 -5.69
CA GLU A 125 -9.57 15.39 -5.57
C GLU A 125 -9.11 15.41 -4.11
N VAL A 126 -9.88 16.06 -3.22
CA VAL A 126 -9.56 16.14 -1.78
C VAL A 126 -9.53 14.75 -1.16
N ASN A 127 -10.45 13.88 -1.58
CA ASN A 127 -10.55 12.51 -1.12
C ASN A 127 -9.37 11.65 -1.56
N PHE A 128 -8.98 11.72 -2.83
CA PHE A 128 -7.79 11.06 -3.36
C PHE A 128 -6.54 11.51 -2.62
N GLN A 129 -6.34 12.81 -2.40
CA GLN A 129 -5.19 13.32 -1.64
C GLN A 129 -5.13 12.76 -0.21
N HIS A 130 -6.28 12.56 0.44
CA HIS A 130 -6.33 11.91 1.74
C HIS A 130 -6.06 10.40 1.67
N ALA A 131 -6.62 9.70 0.69
CA ALA A 131 -6.39 8.26 0.47
C ALA A 131 -4.92 7.96 0.12
N ALA A 132 -4.31 8.77 -0.75
CA ALA A 132 -2.89 8.68 -1.11
C ALA A 132 -2.00 8.75 0.13
N LYS A 133 -2.27 9.68 1.06
CA LYS A 133 -1.53 9.75 2.34
C LYS A 133 -1.60 8.45 3.14
N GLN A 134 -2.71 7.71 3.08
CA GLN A 134 -2.81 6.41 3.76
C GLN A 134 -1.93 5.36 3.06
N SER A 135 -1.86 5.38 1.73
CA SER A 135 -0.92 4.55 0.95
C SER A 135 0.55 4.84 1.30
N TYR A 136 0.92 6.09 1.58
CA TYR A 136 2.29 6.43 2.03
C TYR A 136 2.63 5.85 3.40
N ILE A 137 1.66 5.78 4.32
CA ILE A 137 1.86 5.12 5.61
C ILE A 137 2.15 3.63 5.38
N ALA A 138 1.37 2.99 4.51
CA ALA A 138 1.56 1.59 4.12
C ALA A 138 2.90 1.33 3.43
N LEU A 139 3.34 2.24 2.56
CA LEU A 139 4.68 2.21 1.96
C LEU A 139 5.78 2.28 3.03
N GLY A 140 5.61 3.14 4.04
CA GLY A 140 6.51 3.20 5.19
C GLY A 140 6.64 1.84 5.88
N THR A 141 5.51 1.19 6.18
CA THR A 141 5.51 -0.16 6.76
C THR A 141 6.17 -1.18 5.84
N ALA A 142 5.89 -1.13 4.54
CA ALA A 142 6.49 -2.03 3.54
C ALA A 142 8.02 -1.96 3.53
N LEU A 143 8.59 -0.74 3.56
CA LEU A 143 10.04 -0.54 3.56
C LEU A 143 10.69 -1.05 4.84
N ILE A 144 10.02 -0.93 5.99
CA ILE A 144 10.51 -1.46 7.27
C ILE A 144 10.42 -2.98 7.27
N ALA A 145 9.32 -3.56 6.78
CA ALA A 145 9.15 -5.01 6.68
C ALA A 145 10.12 -5.64 5.68
N ALA A 146 10.37 -4.99 4.54
CA ALA A 146 11.39 -5.41 3.57
C ALA A 146 12.77 -5.42 4.22
N ALA A 147 13.10 -4.37 4.98
CA ALA A 147 14.33 -4.32 5.74
C ALA A 147 14.44 -5.46 6.75
N GLU A 148 13.42 -5.70 7.56
CA GLU A 148 13.40 -6.79 8.54
C GLU A 148 13.57 -8.18 7.88
N GLN A 149 13.02 -8.35 6.67
CA GLN A 149 13.21 -9.56 5.86
C GLN A 149 14.54 -9.59 5.08
N GLU A 150 15.42 -8.59 5.24
CA GLU A 150 16.66 -8.42 4.47
C GLU A 150 16.39 -8.50 2.95
N VAL A 151 15.39 -7.74 2.50
CA VAL A 151 15.00 -7.55 1.11
C VAL A 151 15.25 -6.10 0.71
N ASP A 152 16.11 -5.91 -0.28
CA ASP A 152 16.36 -4.62 -0.91
C ASP A 152 15.09 -4.08 -1.59
N ALA A 153 14.82 -2.78 -1.43
CA ALA A 153 13.66 -2.12 -1.99
C ALA A 153 13.97 -0.66 -2.35
N THR A 154 13.20 -0.09 -3.28
CA THR A 154 13.20 1.36 -3.52
C THR A 154 11.77 1.86 -3.67
N PRO A 155 11.36 2.90 -2.92
CA PRO A 155 10.15 3.65 -3.24
C PRO A 155 10.38 4.44 -4.53
N MET A 156 9.32 4.66 -5.31
CA MET A 156 9.39 5.34 -6.60
C MET A 156 8.14 6.21 -6.80
N GLU A 157 8.31 7.50 -7.08
CA GLU A 157 7.24 8.43 -7.49
C GLU A 157 7.41 8.91 -8.94
N GLY A 158 8.57 8.65 -9.55
CA GLY A 158 8.92 9.14 -10.88
C GLY A 158 8.25 8.38 -12.02
N PHE A 159 6.93 8.34 -12.05
CA PHE A 159 6.13 7.71 -13.10
C PHE A 159 4.93 8.57 -13.48
N ASN A 160 4.36 8.32 -14.66
CA ASN A 160 3.10 8.91 -15.09
C ASN A 160 1.93 8.02 -14.62
N PRO A 161 1.17 8.43 -13.58
CA PRO A 161 0.09 7.64 -13.01
C PRO A 161 -1.13 7.49 -13.93
#